data_AF-A0A7C4P8G9-F1
#
_entry.id   AF-A0A7C4P8G9-F1
#
_cell.length_a   1.000
_cell.length_b   1.000
_cell.length_c   1.000
_cell.angle_alpha   90.00
_cell.angle_beta   90.00
_cell.angle_gamma   90.00
#
_symmetry.space_group_name_H-M   'P 1'
#
loop_
_entity.id
_entity.type
_entity.pdbx_description
1 polymer ?
#
loop_
_entity_poly.entity_id
_entity_poly.type
_entity_poly.pdbx_seq_one_letter_code
_entity_poly.pdbx_strand_id
1 'polypeptide(L)'
;MYKHSEIRIYNDLDYIQPVCDYIASIAKKFRFNEKEIFQLRFAMEEILANIINYSYDSWMKGEIISIIPEIITNGIKIIIRDKGLPRDIYHLPVFEPNKISENVSEEGLAEYLVHNSVDTLTFRNLGKEGQEIELIKYASEGSIFNKIKPQDEKPYIEIPLSEDKFKEIRLPRPEEAGIISKLFYRAYGYSYVSDAVYFPERYNELIANRKLFSAIATTESGEIVGHIALMKPSEEAEIVEWGMAVTDPRYRGQGIMHHLSQFILNSAIKNNFKGIFSHSVTNHIFTQKTNIKLGIKPIALMVGYAYSDLQFKGIHQKLSQRESTFVEFRFLQNEENIQIYLPDKHREIIKKIYMNLGVTINELPKPKSVDYAEKTILDDSIKSAINIAEIIIHQFGKNAISEIKHYVKRHCINRIDVIYLILNLEDPALIDMLEPIEELGFFFSGVFPYYVFKHTLILQGIPNYKYDYSLIESYTDLAKELKDYIFKLDPNQV
;
A
#
# COMPACT_ATOMS: atom_id res chain seq x y z
N MET A 1 -3.44 1.86 24.56
CA MET A 1 -2.48 1.15 25.43
C MET A 1 -2.24 -0.32 25.06
N TYR A 2 -3.10 -1.00 24.26
CA TYR A 2 -2.90 -2.41 23.84
C TYR A 2 -2.97 -2.63 22.30
N LYS A 3 -2.70 -1.60 21.48
CA LYS A 3 -2.76 -1.74 20.01
C LYS A 3 -1.57 -2.53 19.42
N HIS A 4 -0.51 -2.76 20.21
CA HIS A 4 0.74 -3.38 19.76
C HIS A 4 1.40 -4.22 20.86
N SER A 5 0.61 -5.02 21.60
CA SER A 5 1.17 -6.01 22.52
C SER A 5 1.34 -7.35 21.80
N GLU A 6 2.55 -7.91 21.85
CA GLU A 6 2.86 -9.27 21.42
C GLU A 6 3.43 -10.02 22.62
N ILE A 7 2.88 -11.20 22.90
CA ILE A 7 3.37 -12.13 23.89
C ILE A 7 4.05 -13.25 23.14
N ARG A 8 5.31 -13.53 23.46
CA ARG A 8 6.03 -14.68 22.92
C ARG A 8 6.24 -15.68 24.03
N ILE A 9 5.72 -16.88 23.83
CA ILE A 9 5.90 -18.01 24.74
C ILE A 9 6.61 -19.13 23.98
N TYR A 10 7.30 -19.98 24.72
CA TYR A 10 7.74 -21.25 24.16
C TYR A 10 6.56 -22.22 24.10
N ASN A 11 6.65 -23.24 23.25
CA ASN A 11 5.68 -24.33 23.14
C ASN A 11 5.70 -25.27 24.38
N ASP A 12 5.34 -24.71 25.53
CA ASP A 12 5.30 -25.39 26.83
C ASP A 12 3.98 -25.05 27.53
N LEU A 13 3.31 -26.08 28.07
CA LEU A 13 1.99 -25.97 28.69
C LEU A 13 2.00 -25.02 29.90
N ASP A 14 3.15 -24.88 30.57
CA ASP A 14 3.31 -24.00 31.74
C ASP A 14 3.05 -22.50 31.40
N TYR A 15 3.17 -22.11 30.13
CA TYR A 15 2.91 -20.74 29.70
C TYR A 15 1.44 -20.42 29.42
N ILE A 16 0.56 -21.44 29.33
CA ILE A 16 -0.85 -21.23 28.96
C ILE A 16 -1.55 -20.36 30.00
N GLN A 17 -1.45 -20.71 31.28
CA GLN A 17 -2.15 -20.01 32.36
C GLN A 17 -1.74 -18.52 32.46
N PRO A 18 -0.43 -18.16 32.46
CA PRO A 18 0.00 -16.76 32.42
C PRO A 18 -0.55 -15.97 31.22
N VAL A 19 -0.60 -16.57 30.03
CA VAL A 19 -1.16 -15.91 28.84
C VAL A 19 -2.66 -15.68 28.99
N CYS A 20 -3.39 -16.68 29.47
CA CYS A 20 -4.82 -16.58 29.67
C CYS A 20 -5.17 -15.52 30.74
N ASP A 21 -4.38 -15.42 31.80
CA ASP A 21 -4.54 -14.37 32.82
C ASP A 21 -4.22 -12.97 32.29
N TYR A 22 -3.23 -12.84 31.41
CA TYR A 22 -2.94 -11.58 30.72
C TYR A 22 -4.11 -11.14 29.83
N ILE A 23 -4.63 -12.05 29.00
CA ILE A 23 -5.79 -11.79 28.14
C ILE A 23 -7.04 -11.46 28.98
N ALA A 24 -7.28 -12.20 30.07
CA ALA A 24 -8.38 -11.93 30.98
C ALA A 24 -8.24 -10.55 31.66
N SER A 25 -7.02 -10.14 32.03
CA SER A 25 -6.74 -8.82 32.58
C SER A 25 -7.05 -7.70 31.58
N ILE A 26 -6.75 -7.92 30.29
CA ILE A 26 -7.16 -7.03 29.21
C ILE A 26 -8.70 -6.99 29.15
N ALA A 27 -9.37 -8.13 28.99
CA ALA A 27 -10.84 -8.20 28.89
C ALA A 27 -11.56 -7.51 30.07
N LYS A 28 -11.05 -7.69 31.30
CA LYS A 28 -11.54 -6.98 32.51
C LYS A 28 -11.45 -5.46 32.39
N LYS A 29 -10.33 -4.92 31.90
CA LYS A 29 -10.17 -3.47 31.67
C LYS A 29 -11.16 -2.93 30.63
N PHE A 30 -11.55 -3.77 29.68
CA PHE A 30 -12.50 -3.43 28.61
C PHE A 30 -13.95 -3.83 28.93
N ARG A 31 -14.26 -4.07 30.22
CA ARG A 31 -15.61 -4.32 30.75
C ARG A 31 -16.34 -5.52 30.16
N PHE A 32 -15.59 -6.55 29.77
CA PHE A 32 -16.20 -7.86 29.54
C PHE A 32 -16.77 -8.38 30.87
N ASN A 33 -17.95 -9.00 30.84
CA ASN A 33 -18.54 -9.59 32.03
C ASN A 33 -17.82 -10.90 32.40
N GLU A 34 -18.06 -11.41 33.61
CA GLU A 34 -17.36 -12.61 34.11
C GLU A 34 -17.57 -13.84 33.22
N LYS A 35 -18.76 -13.99 32.63
CA LYS A 35 -19.08 -15.10 31.72
C LYS A 35 -18.26 -14.99 30.42
N GLU A 36 -18.11 -13.81 29.87
CA GLU A 36 -17.34 -13.58 28.64
C GLU A 36 -15.84 -13.74 28.87
N ILE A 37 -15.33 -13.26 30.02
CA ILE A 37 -13.94 -13.46 30.41
C ILE A 37 -13.66 -14.96 30.57
N PHE A 38 -14.59 -15.71 31.19
CA PHE A 38 -14.48 -17.15 31.30
C PHE A 38 -14.45 -17.84 29.93
N GLN A 39 -15.36 -17.48 29.02
CA GLN A 39 -15.39 -18.01 27.65
C GLN A 39 -14.10 -17.71 26.88
N LEU A 40 -13.57 -16.50 27.01
CA LEU A 40 -12.34 -16.09 26.33
C LEU A 40 -11.13 -16.86 26.87
N ARG A 41 -11.05 -17.06 28.20
CA ARG A 41 -9.99 -17.88 28.81
C ARG A 41 -10.08 -19.32 28.35
N PHE A 42 -11.26 -19.92 28.39
CA PHE A 42 -11.47 -21.29 27.95
C PHE A 42 -11.03 -21.48 26.50
N ALA A 43 -11.44 -20.58 25.59
CA ALA A 43 -11.04 -20.65 24.19
C ALA A 43 -9.51 -20.56 24.00
N MET A 44 -8.84 -19.69 24.76
CA MET A 44 -7.39 -19.55 24.71
C MET A 44 -6.66 -20.78 25.29
N GLU A 45 -7.14 -21.33 26.41
CA GLU A 45 -6.57 -22.51 27.05
C GLU A 45 -6.62 -23.71 26.09
N GLU A 46 -7.78 -23.97 25.48
CA GLU A 46 -7.97 -25.07 24.53
C GLU A 46 -7.12 -24.92 23.27
N ILE A 47 -7.11 -23.72 22.65
CA ILE A 47 -6.35 -23.51 21.42
C ILE A 47 -4.84 -23.63 21.67
N LEU A 48 -4.33 -23.04 22.74
CA LEU A 48 -2.90 -23.13 23.05
C LEU A 48 -2.49 -24.55 23.47
N ALA A 49 -3.30 -25.25 24.28
CA ALA A 49 -3.05 -26.64 24.63
C ALA A 49 -3.03 -27.53 23.38
N ASN A 50 -3.97 -27.30 22.46
CA ASN A 50 -4.04 -28.05 21.22
C ASN A 50 -2.81 -27.77 20.33
N ILE A 51 -2.42 -26.51 20.14
CA ILE A 51 -1.19 -26.15 19.41
C ILE A 51 0.02 -26.86 20.01
N ILE A 52 0.22 -26.76 21.32
CA ILE A 52 1.41 -27.28 22.00
C ILE A 52 1.46 -28.81 21.94
N ASN A 53 0.33 -29.49 22.15
CA ASN A 53 0.29 -30.95 22.20
C ASN A 53 0.34 -31.62 20.82
N TYR A 54 -0.17 -30.98 19.77
CA TYR A 54 -0.37 -31.64 18.47
C TYR A 54 0.33 -30.96 17.29
N SER A 55 0.86 -29.74 17.43
CA SER A 55 1.62 -29.08 16.34
C SER A 55 3.14 -29.31 16.42
N TYR A 56 3.67 -29.92 17.49
CA TYR A 56 5.11 -30.00 17.71
C TYR A 56 5.56 -31.42 18.02
N ASP A 57 6.57 -31.89 17.31
CA ASP A 57 7.28 -33.12 17.67
C ASP A 57 8.17 -32.89 18.90
N SER A 58 8.55 -33.99 19.56
CA SER A 58 9.42 -33.97 20.75
C SER A 58 10.78 -33.27 20.56
N TRP A 59 11.27 -33.19 19.31
CA TRP A 59 12.53 -32.51 18.97
C TRP A 59 12.36 -31.00 18.72
N MET A 60 11.13 -30.51 18.56
CA MET A 60 10.79 -29.09 18.32
C MET A 60 10.54 -28.32 19.64
N LYS A 61 11.17 -28.73 20.74
CA LYS A 61 11.00 -28.06 22.04
C LYS A 61 11.72 -26.70 22.03
N GLY A 62 11.04 -25.66 22.51
CA GLY A 62 11.56 -24.29 22.55
C GLY A 62 11.23 -23.45 21.31
N GLU A 63 10.31 -23.93 20.47
CA GLU A 63 9.74 -23.12 19.39
C GLU A 63 8.81 -22.03 19.95
N ILE A 64 8.71 -20.91 19.23
CA ILE A 64 8.01 -19.71 19.70
C ILE A 64 6.57 -19.69 19.16
N ILE A 65 5.62 -19.48 20.07
CA ILE A 65 4.24 -19.14 19.78
C ILE A 65 4.05 -17.65 20.09
N SER A 66 3.54 -16.89 19.12
CA SER A 66 3.29 -15.45 19.26
C SER A 66 1.79 -15.18 19.41
N ILE A 67 1.39 -14.53 20.50
CA ILE A 67 0.00 -14.16 20.80
C ILE A 67 -0.13 -12.64 20.78
N ILE A 68 -0.98 -12.13 19.90
CA ILE A 68 -1.13 -10.70 19.61
C ILE A 68 -2.58 -10.31 19.89
N PRO A 69 -2.91 -9.82 21.10
CA PRO A 69 -4.21 -9.22 21.36
C PRO A 69 -4.31 -7.82 20.76
N GLU A 70 -5.40 -7.57 20.05
CA GLU A 70 -5.81 -6.30 19.46
C GLU A 70 -7.20 -5.92 19.96
N ILE A 71 -7.34 -4.70 20.48
CA ILE A 71 -8.66 -4.17 20.86
C ILE A 71 -9.35 -3.63 19.61
N ILE A 72 -10.55 -4.15 19.34
CA ILE A 72 -11.39 -3.75 18.21
C ILE A 72 -12.66 -3.05 18.69
N THR A 73 -13.42 -2.46 17.76
CA THR A 73 -14.72 -1.83 18.09
C THR A 73 -15.64 -2.89 18.72
N ASN A 74 -16.04 -2.66 19.98
CA ASN A 74 -16.93 -3.51 20.76
C ASN A 74 -16.38 -4.91 21.13
N GLY A 75 -15.06 -5.13 21.05
CA GLY A 75 -14.52 -6.47 21.32
C GLY A 75 -13.01 -6.54 21.45
N ILE A 76 -12.51 -7.78 21.56
CA ILE A 76 -11.10 -8.14 21.51
C ILE A 76 -10.89 -9.12 20.36
N LYS A 77 -9.88 -8.83 19.56
CA LYS A 77 -9.32 -9.73 18.56
C LYS A 77 -8.02 -10.29 19.12
N ILE A 78 -7.74 -11.56 18.92
CA ILE A 78 -6.47 -12.18 19.32
C ILE A 78 -5.95 -12.91 18.09
N ILE A 79 -4.66 -12.79 17.81
CA ILE A 79 -3.98 -13.51 16.74
C ILE A 79 -2.93 -14.40 17.39
N ILE A 80 -2.95 -15.70 17.10
CA ILE A 80 -1.94 -16.67 17.54
C ILE A 80 -1.18 -17.12 16.30
N ARG A 81 0.15 -17.02 16.33
CA ARG A 81 1.04 -17.46 15.25
C ARG A 81 2.03 -18.48 15.75
N ASP A 82 2.24 -19.53 14.98
CA ASP A 82 3.11 -20.63 15.33
C ASP A 82 3.74 -21.26 14.08
N LYS A 83 4.92 -21.87 14.22
CA LYS A 83 5.65 -22.55 13.13
C LYS A 83 5.71 -24.07 13.32
N GLY A 84 4.71 -24.63 13.99
CA GLY A 84 4.54 -26.06 14.13
C GLY A 84 4.19 -26.76 12.81
N LEU A 85 4.06 -28.08 12.89
CA LEU A 85 3.74 -28.95 11.76
C LEU A 85 2.48 -28.46 11.03
N PRO A 86 2.50 -28.37 9.68
CA PRO A 86 1.35 -28.00 8.86
C PRO A 86 0.12 -28.85 9.20
N ARG A 87 -0.98 -28.21 9.60
CA ARG A 87 -2.26 -28.89 9.86
C ARG A 87 -3.19 -28.81 8.67
N ASP A 88 -3.94 -29.89 8.46
CA ASP A 88 -5.09 -29.88 7.56
C ASP A 88 -6.34 -29.40 8.31
N ILE A 89 -6.55 -28.09 8.26
CA ILE A 89 -7.63 -27.41 8.99
C ILE A 89 -9.02 -27.76 8.39
N TYR A 90 -9.09 -28.38 7.21
CA TYR A 90 -10.35 -28.71 6.55
C TYR A 90 -10.84 -30.13 6.85
N HIS A 91 -10.10 -30.90 7.66
CA HIS A 91 -10.40 -32.31 7.96
C HIS A 91 -10.63 -32.60 9.46
N LEU A 92 -11.06 -31.60 10.24
CA LEU A 92 -11.42 -31.82 11.65
C LEU A 92 -12.82 -32.43 11.81
N PRO A 93 -13.03 -33.34 12.78
CA PRO A 93 -14.32 -33.98 13.02
C PRO A 93 -15.33 -32.99 13.61
N VAL A 94 -16.37 -32.66 12.84
CA VAL A 94 -17.48 -31.79 13.28
C VAL A 94 -18.32 -32.50 14.34
N PHE A 95 -18.36 -31.97 15.56
CA PHE A 95 -19.26 -32.44 16.61
C PHE A 95 -20.72 -32.00 16.33
N GLU A 96 -21.62 -32.97 16.18
CA GLU A 96 -23.06 -32.73 16.05
C GLU A 96 -23.78 -32.98 17.39
N PRO A 97 -24.32 -31.95 18.06
CA PRO A 97 -24.98 -32.08 19.38
C PRO A 97 -26.16 -33.07 19.40
N ASN A 98 -26.75 -33.35 18.24
CA ASN A 98 -27.92 -34.19 18.07
C ASN A 98 -27.59 -35.68 17.84
N LYS A 99 -26.31 -36.06 17.79
CA LYS A 99 -25.85 -37.45 17.67
C LYS A 99 -24.91 -37.79 18.82
N ILE A 100 -25.44 -37.87 20.04
CA ILE A 100 -24.70 -38.43 21.17
C ILE A 100 -24.61 -39.95 20.97
N SER A 101 -23.56 -40.41 20.29
CA SER A 101 -23.12 -41.80 20.36
C SER A 101 -22.02 -41.93 21.42
N GLU A 102 -21.89 -43.10 22.05
CA GLU A 102 -20.97 -43.38 23.17
C GLU A 102 -19.48 -43.10 22.91
N ASN A 103 -19.08 -42.76 21.68
CA ASN A 103 -17.72 -42.34 21.32
C ASN A 103 -17.71 -40.89 20.79
N VAL A 104 -17.85 -39.91 21.68
CA VAL A 104 -17.54 -38.51 21.36
C VAL A 104 -16.02 -38.36 21.37
N SER A 105 -15.41 -37.99 20.23
CA SER A 105 -13.99 -37.63 20.20
C SER A 105 -13.77 -36.38 21.06
N GLU A 106 -12.88 -36.45 22.05
CA GLU A 106 -12.52 -35.30 22.91
C GLU A 106 -12.11 -34.06 22.08
N GLU A 107 -11.44 -34.28 20.95
CA GLU A 107 -11.00 -33.24 20.00
C GLU A 107 -12.17 -32.46 19.37
N GLY A 108 -13.21 -33.15 18.91
CA GLY A 108 -14.40 -32.51 18.32
C GLY A 108 -15.28 -31.78 19.33
N LEU A 109 -15.28 -32.23 20.60
CA LEU A 109 -16.00 -31.55 21.69
C LEU A 109 -15.30 -30.23 22.06
N ALA A 110 -13.96 -30.24 22.17
CA ALA A 110 -13.17 -29.04 22.46
C ALA A 110 -13.36 -27.97 21.37
N GLU A 111 -13.29 -28.35 20.09
CA GLU A 111 -13.52 -27.44 18.96
C GLU A 111 -14.94 -26.84 18.98
N TYR A 112 -15.97 -27.66 19.22
CA TYR A 112 -17.34 -27.18 19.36
C TYR A 112 -17.51 -26.20 20.54
N LEU A 113 -16.86 -26.46 21.67
CA LEU A 113 -16.92 -25.58 22.84
C LEU A 113 -16.15 -24.27 22.60
N VAL A 114 -15.04 -24.30 21.88
CA VAL A 114 -14.31 -23.10 21.45
C VAL A 114 -15.17 -22.26 20.50
N HIS A 115 -15.79 -22.89 19.49
CA HIS A 115 -16.70 -22.20 18.55
C HIS A 115 -17.90 -21.54 19.23
N ASN A 116 -18.40 -22.12 20.33
CA ASN A 116 -19.49 -21.52 21.12
C ASN A 116 -18.99 -20.50 22.16
N SER A 117 -17.68 -20.38 22.35
CA SER A 117 -17.08 -19.46 23.33
C SER A 117 -16.65 -18.14 22.70
N VAL A 118 -16.33 -18.10 21.41
CA VAL A 118 -15.95 -16.88 20.66
C VAL A 118 -16.96 -16.55 19.55
N ASP A 119 -16.99 -15.31 19.09
CA ASP A 119 -17.92 -14.88 18.03
C ASP A 119 -17.36 -15.15 16.63
N THR A 120 -16.04 -15.20 16.48
CA THR A 120 -15.38 -15.58 15.22
C THR A 120 -14.09 -16.32 15.53
N LEU A 121 -13.85 -17.39 14.77
CA LEU A 121 -12.59 -18.14 14.77
C LEU A 121 -12.19 -18.38 13.31
N THR A 122 -10.99 -17.96 12.93
CA THR A 122 -10.47 -18.17 11.57
C THR A 122 -9.04 -18.71 11.62
N PHE A 123 -8.72 -19.54 10.64
CA PHE A 123 -7.41 -20.17 10.51
C PHE A 123 -6.80 -19.82 9.16
N ARG A 124 -5.50 -19.53 9.13
CA ARG A 124 -4.75 -19.17 7.92
C ARG A 124 -3.40 -19.87 7.90
N ASN A 125 -3.07 -20.46 6.75
CA ASN A 125 -1.72 -20.95 6.49
C ASN A 125 -0.90 -19.83 5.81
N LEU A 126 0.22 -19.45 6.41
CA LEU A 126 1.11 -18.37 5.95
C LEU A 126 2.35 -18.89 5.21
N GLY A 127 2.35 -20.16 4.78
CA GLY A 127 3.45 -20.80 4.08
C GLY A 127 4.72 -20.85 4.94
N LYS A 128 5.79 -20.16 4.49
CA LYS A 128 7.08 -20.12 5.22
C LYS A 128 6.99 -19.43 6.58
N GLU A 129 5.96 -18.61 6.79
CA GLU A 129 5.73 -17.93 8.07
C GLU A 129 4.89 -18.74 9.06
N GLY A 130 4.52 -19.97 8.72
CA GLY A 130 3.81 -20.89 9.60
C GLY A 130 2.29 -20.77 9.49
N GLN A 131 1.60 -20.81 10.63
CA GLN A 131 0.15 -20.79 10.74
C GLN A 131 -0.31 -19.61 11.61
N GLU A 132 -1.54 -19.17 11.37
CA GLU A 132 -2.20 -18.09 12.10
C GLU A 132 -3.63 -18.50 12.48
N ILE A 133 -3.98 -18.33 13.75
CA ILE A 133 -5.34 -18.48 14.27
C ILE A 133 -5.80 -17.12 14.77
N GLU A 134 -6.93 -16.65 14.27
CA GLU A 134 -7.54 -15.38 14.67
C GLU A 134 -8.86 -15.64 15.39
N LEU A 135 -8.97 -15.12 16.61
CA LEU A 135 -10.17 -15.20 17.46
C LEU A 135 -10.75 -13.80 17.65
N ILE A 136 -12.08 -13.66 17.59
CA ILE A 136 -12.78 -12.42 17.93
C ILE A 136 -13.88 -12.70 18.95
N LYS A 137 -13.91 -11.89 20.00
CA LYS A 137 -14.99 -11.87 20.99
C LYS A 137 -15.52 -10.46 21.18
N TYR A 138 -16.83 -10.29 21.06
CA TYR A 138 -17.56 -9.05 21.33
C TYR A 138 -18.11 -9.03 22.77
N ALA A 139 -18.20 -7.85 23.35
CA ALA A 139 -18.83 -7.64 24.65
C ALA A 139 -20.35 -7.45 24.50
N SER A 140 -21.14 -8.10 25.37
CA SER A 140 -22.61 -8.09 25.36
C SER A 140 -23.22 -6.76 25.81
N GLU A 141 -22.51 -5.96 26.61
CA GLU A 141 -22.90 -4.58 26.89
C GLU A 141 -22.49 -3.67 25.73
N GLY A 142 -23.32 -3.65 24.69
CA GLY A 142 -23.26 -2.61 23.67
C GLY A 142 -23.32 -1.22 24.32
N SER A 143 -22.45 -0.31 23.89
CA SER A 143 -22.40 1.13 24.24
C SER A 143 -21.59 1.61 25.45
N ILE A 144 -20.46 0.97 25.79
CA ILE A 144 -19.44 1.62 26.65
C ILE A 144 -18.16 2.02 25.87
N PHE A 145 -17.96 1.48 24.67
CA PHE A 145 -16.82 1.87 23.81
C PHE A 145 -16.92 3.30 23.25
N ASN A 146 -18.06 3.99 23.41
CA ASN A 146 -18.17 5.44 23.16
C ASN A 146 -17.41 6.31 24.20
N LYS A 147 -16.83 5.70 25.25
CA LYS A 147 -15.93 6.38 26.20
C LYS A 147 -14.53 5.79 26.27
N ILE A 148 -14.18 4.87 25.37
CA ILE A 148 -12.80 4.79 24.90
C ILE A 148 -12.72 5.78 23.74
N LYS A 149 -12.75 7.08 24.10
CA LYS A 149 -11.92 8.01 23.34
C LYS A 149 -10.56 7.34 23.20
N PRO A 150 -9.88 7.40 22.04
CA PRO A 150 -8.47 7.06 22.00
C PRO A 150 -7.81 7.76 23.20
N GLN A 151 -7.52 7.01 24.26
CA GLN A 151 -7.05 7.62 25.49
C GLN A 151 -5.59 7.94 25.23
N ASP A 152 -5.39 9.24 25.05
CA ASP A 152 -4.15 9.97 24.93
C ASP A 152 -3.33 9.65 23.67
N GLU A 153 -3.94 9.87 22.49
CA GLU A 153 -3.26 10.86 21.65
C GLU A 153 -3.17 12.09 22.53
N LYS A 154 -1.96 12.42 23.00
CA LYS A 154 -1.72 13.75 23.55
C LYS A 154 -2.49 14.71 22.65
N PRO A 155 -3.43 15.54 23.18
CA PRO A 155 -4.09 16.54 22.34
C PRO A 155 -2.98 17.16 21.55
N TYR A 156 -3.08 17.17 20.20
CA TYR A 156 -2.03 17.66 19.30
C TYR A 156 -1.35 18.78 20.04
N ILE A 157 -0.20 18.49 20.68
CA ILE A 157 0.38 19.47 21.60
C ILE A 157 0.68 20.55 20.59
N GLU A 158 0.05 21.72 20.71
CA GLU A 158 0.40 22.84 19.87
C GLU A 158 1.89 23.00 20.09
N ILE A 159 2.66 22.46 19.15
CA ILE A 159 4.10 22.39 19.30
C ILE A 159 4.45 23.85 19.15
N PRO A 160 4.94 24.50 20.23
CA PRO A 160 5.15 25.94 20.20
C PRO A 160 5.97 26.25 18.97
N LEU A 161 5.47 27.16 18.15
CA LEU A 161 6.22 27.55 16.96
C LEU A 161 7.57 28.08 17.43
N SER A 162 8.62 27.60 16.78
CA SER A 162 9.97 28.09 17.08
C SER A 162 10.05 29.56 16.69
N GLU A 163 10.68 30.37 17.55
CA GLU A 163 11.04 31.75 17.20
C GLU A 163 12.16 31.79 16.16
N ASP A 164 12.98 30.73 16.10
CA ASP A 164 14.04 30.56 15.11
C ASP A 164 13.45 30.52 13.69
N LYS A 165 14.12 31.22 12.78
CA LYS A 165 13.60 31.51 11.44
C LYS A 165 14.25 30.61 10.41
N PHE A 166 13.44 30.21 9.43
CA PHE A 166 13.93 29.63 8.20
C PHE A 166 14.96 30.57 7.54
N LYS A 167 16.14 30.03 7.22
CA LYS A 167 17.25 30.78 6.63
C LYS A 167 17.46 30.42 5.15
N GLU A 168 17.64 29.15 4.83
CA GLU A 168 18.02 28.73 3.48
C GLU A 168 17.64 27.28 3.13
N ILE A 169 17.60 27.00 1.83
CA ILE A 169 17.54 25.65 1.26
C ILE A 169 18.91 25.29 0.66
N ARG A 170 19.44 24.12 1.00
CA ARG A 170 20.69 23.62 0.43
C ARG A 170 20.70 22.09 0.33
N LEU A 171 21.74 21.56 -0.32
CA LEU A 171 22.00 20.12 -0.32
C LEU A 171 22.46 19.64 1.08
N PRO A 172 22.10 18.42 1.50
CA PRO A 172 22.60 17.84 2.74
C PRO A 172 24.07 17.44 2.60
N ARG A 173 24.80 17.46 3.72
CA ARG A 173 26.12 16.85 3.84
C ARG A 173 25.99 15.40 4.34
N PRO A 174 26.91 14.47 3.99
CA PRO A 174 26.80 13.07 4.37
C PRO A 174 26.64 12.84 5.89
N GLU A 175 27.33 13.64 6.71
CA GLU A 175 27.25 13.60 8.17
C GLU A 175 25.88 14.05 8.74
N GLU A 176 25.05 14.71 7.94
CA GLU A 176 23.72 15.19 8.33
C GLU A 176 22.62 14.15 8.12
N ALA A 177 22.92 13.02 7.47
CA ALA A 177 21.94 11.97 7.19
C ALA A 177 21.20 11.49 8.45
N GLY A 178 21.92 11.31 9.56
CA GLY A 178 21.32 10.92 10.85
C GLY A 178 20.37 11.97 11.44
N ILE A 179 20.57 13.26 11.14
CA ILE A 179 19.66 14.35 11.55
C ILE A 179 18.38 14.28 10.71
N ILE A 180 18.52 14.02 9.41
CA ILE A 180 17.39 13.88 8.49
C ILE A 180 16.54 12.67 8.89
N SER A 181 17.14 11.52 9.21
CA SER A 181 16.40 10.35 9.73
C SER A 181 15.60 10.68 10.99
N LYS A 182 16.19 11.44 11.92
CA LYS A 182 15.48 11.90 13.14
C LYS A 182 14.33 12.85 12.80
N LEU A 183 14.48 13.71 11.79
CA LEU A 183 13.40 14.59 11.32
C LEU A 183 12.20 13.79 10.79
N PHE A 184 12.45 12.80 9.93
CA PHE A 184 11.40 11.89 9.46
C PHE A 184 10.72 11.14 10.61
N TYR A 185 11.51 10.58 11.54
CA TYR A 185 10.97 9.90 12.71
C TYR A 185 10.12 10.82 13.61
N ARG A 186 10.53 12.07 13.79
CA ARG A 186 9.76 13.05 14.58
C ARG A 186 8.43 13.39 13.91
N ALA A 187 8.41 13.55 12.59
CA ALA A 187 7.20 13.89 11.84
C ALA A 187 6.26 12.70 11.67
N TYR A 188 6.80 11.52 11.33
CA TYR A 188 6.03 10.37 10.87
C TYR A 188 6.28 9.10 11.69
N GLY A 189 7.15 9.08 12.68
CA GLY A 189 7.54 7.84 13.35
C GLY A 189 8.16 6.86 12.36
N TYR A 190 7.78 5.59 12.42
CA TYR A 190 8.15 4.57 11.41
C TYR A 190 7.10 4.37 10.33
N SER A 191 6.15 5.31 10.22
CA SER A 191 5.01 5.20 9.32
C SER A 191 5.28 5.74 7.91
N TYR A 192 6.45 6.35 7.68
CA TYR A 192 6.88 6.77 6.35
C TYR A 192 7.27 5.56 5.49
N VAL A 193 6.78 5.52 4.24
CA VAL A 193 6.83 4.35 3.34
C VAL A 193 8.23 4.00 2.83
N SER A 194 9.11 4.99 2.67
CA SER A 194 10.49 4.73 2.24
C SER A 194 11.33 4.39 3.47
N ASP A 195 11.80 3.15 3.56
CA ASP A 195 12.68 2.69 4.63
C ASP A 195 14.04 3.41 4.62
N ALA A 196 14.51 3.82 3.44
CA ALA A 196 15.80 4.48 3.23
C ALA A 196 15.98 5.75 4.08
N VAL A 197 14.90 6.46 4.45
CA VAL A 197 14.99 7.63 5.35
C VAL A 197 15.49 7.27 6.74
N TYR A 198 15.36 6.01 7.18
CA TYR A 198 15.74 5.55 8.52
C TYR A 198 17.13 4.90 8.56
N PHE A 199 17.79 4.73 7.41
CA PHE A 199 19.13 4.16 7.28
C PHE A 199 20.08 5.21 6.70
N PRO A 200 20.77 6.01 7.54
CA PRO A 200 21.66 7.10 7.09
C PRO A 200 22.68 6.68 6.03
N GLU A 201 23.23 5.47 6.15
CA GLU A 201 24.22 4.90 5.22
C GLU A 201 23.59 4.69 3.83
N ARG A 202 22.42 4.02 3.78
CA ARG A 202 21.68 3.79 2.53
C ARG A 202 21.19 5.09 1.90
N TYR A 203 20.76 6.05 2.72
CA TYR A 203 20.41 7.39 2.26
C TYR A 203 21.59 8.07 1.56
N ASN A 204 22.78 8.03 2.18
CA ASN A 204 24.00 8.58 1.60
C ASN A 204 24.43 7.85 0.32
N GLU A 205 24.31 6.53 0.26
CA GLU A 205 24.58 5.73 -0.94
C GLU A 205 23.66 6.13 -2.10
N LEU A 206 22.37 6.35 -1.85
CA LEU A 206 21.42 6.79 -2.88
C LEU A 206 21.78 8.18 -3.43
N ILE A 207 22.25 9.09 -2.58
CA ILE A 207 22.74 10.40 -3.01
C ILE A 207 24.03 10.26 -3.83
N ALA A 208 25.00 9.50 -3.33
CA ALA A 208 26.29 9.29 -3.99
C ALA A 208 26.12 8.68 -5.39
N ASN A 209 25.18 7.74 -5.54
CA ASN A 209 24.86 7.08 -6.80
C ASN A 209 23.88 7.88 -7.68
N ARG A 210 23.54 9.12 -7.32
CA ARG A 210 22.58 9.98 -8.07
C ARG A 210 21.21 9.33 -8.29
N LYS A 211 20.81 8.42 -7.40
CA LYS A 211 19.47 7.83 -7.36
C LYS A 211 18.50 8.69 -6.53
N LEU A 212 19.04 9.55 -5.67
CA LEU A 212 18.32 10.51 -4.84
C LEU A 212 18.94 11.92 -4.93
N PHE A 213 18.14 12.93 -5.25
CA PHE A 213 18.55 14.34 -5.22
C PHE A 213 17.82 15.04 -4.08
N SER A 214 18.48 15.15 -2.93
CA SER A 214 17.88 15.71 -1.72
C SER A 214 18.13 17.22 -1.57
N ALA A 215 17.18 17.90 -0.94
CA ALA A 215 17.33 19.24 -0.40
C ALA A 215 16.84 19.30 1.04
N ILE A 216 17.50 20.11 1.87
CA ILE A 216 17.15 20.37 3.25
C ILE A 216 16.89 21.86 3.48
N ALA A 217 16.01 22.15 4.44
CA ALA A 217 15.77 23.49 4.94
C ALA A 217 16.46 23.68 6.29
N THR A 218 17.23 24.75 6.43
CA THR A 218 17.93 25.09 7.67
C THR A 218 17.48 26.42 8.25
N THR A 219 17.57 26.53 9.58
CA THR A 219 17.27 27.77 10.30
C THR A 219 18.49 28.66 10.49
N GLU A 220 18.31 29.83 11.11
CA GLU A 220 19.41 30.75 11.45
C GLU A 220 20.40 30.12 12.43
N SER A 221 19.91 29.30 13.38
CA SER A 221 20.76 28.52 14.30
C SER A 221 21.44 27.31 13.66
N GLY A 222 21.10 26.98 12.40
CA GLY A 222 21.65 25.84 11.67
C GLY A 222 20.91 24.53 11.89
N GLU A 223 19.73 24.54 12.52
CA GLU A 223 18.89 23.34 12.68
C GLU A 223 18.28 22.91 11.35
N ILE A 224 18.27 21.60 11.06
CA ILE A 224 17.59 21.04 9.88
C ILE A 224 16.12 20.82 10.22
N VAL A 225 15.24 21.54 9.52
CA VAL A 225 13.80 21.62 9.85
C VAL A 225 12.89 21.21 8.70
N GLY A 226 13.45 20.86 7.55
CA GLY A 226 12.69 20.36 6.42
C GLY A 226 13.56 19.55 5.48
N HIS A 227 12.93 18.66 4.73
CA HIS A 227 13.56 17.86 3.70
C HIS A 227 12.57 17.58 2.57
N ILE A 228 13.08 17.48 1.35
CA ILE A 228 12.39 16.98 0.16
C ILE A 228 13.43 16.29 -0.72
N ALA A 229 13.01 15.38 -1.59
CA ALA A 229 13.92 14.80 -2.56
C ALA A 229 13.25 14.47 -3.89
N LEU A 230 14.10 14.31 -4.91
CA LEU A 230 13.76 13.68 -6.18
C LEU A 230 14.34 12.26 -6.20
N MET A 231 13.54 11.29 -6.59
CA MET A 231 13.89 9.87 -6.67
C MET A 231 13.84 9.41 -8.12
N LYS A 232 14.87 8.71 -8.58
CA LYS A 232 14.82 8.07 -9.90
C LYS A 232 14.09 6.72 -9.79
N PRO A 233 13.08 6.45 -10.63
CA PRO A 233 12.39 5.15 -10.61
C PRO A 233 13.28 3.99 -11.12
N SER A 234 14.23 4.28 -12.02
CA SER A 234 15.27 3.35 -12.47
C SER A 234 16.59 4.09 -12.74
N GLU A 235 17.67 3.36 -13.00
CA GLU A 235 18.98 3.95 -13.24
C GLU A 235 19.01 4.75 -14.55
N GLU A 236 18.29 4.30 -15.57
CA GLU A 236 18.19 4.90 -16.89
C GLU A 236 17.06 5.94 -17.00
N ALA A 237 16.21 6.07 -15.97
CA ALA A 237 15.04 6.94 -16.02
C ALA A 237 15.41 8.40 -16.35
N GLU A 238 14.66 8.98 -17.29
CA GLU A 238 14.75 10.38 -17.68
C GLU A 238 13.76 11.28 -16.90
N ILE A 239 12.95 10.68 -16.03
CA ILE A 239 12.01 11.34 -15.14
C ILE A 239 12.38 11.12 -13.68
N VAL A 240 11.86 11.98 -12.82
CA VAL A 240 12.04 11.88 -11.38
C VAL A 240 10.72 12.01 -10.64
N GLU A 241 10.55 11.19 -9.62
CA GLU A 241 9.47 11.34 -8.66
C GLU A 241 9.88 12.34 -7.60
N TRP A 242 9.05 13.32 -7.27
CA TRP A 242 9.29 14.11 -6.05
C TRP A 242 8.55 13.50 -4.87
N GLY A 243 9.24 13.45 -3.74
CA GLY A 243 8.73 12.85 -2.51
C GLY A 243 9.66 13.13 -1.34
N MET A 244 9.61 12.27 -0.32
CA MET A 244 10.42 12.41 0.89
C MET A 244 10.26 13.81 1.50
N ALA A 245 9.03 14.32 1.48
CA ALA A 245 8.70 15.66 1.91
C ALA A 245 8.36 15.67 3.40
N VAL A 246 9.09 16.48 4.18
CA VAL A 246 8.84 16.66 5.61
C VAL A 246 9.16 18.10 6.02
N THR A 247 8.36 18.62 6.93
CA THR A 247 8.64 19.89 7.61
C THR A 247 8.39 19.67 9.09
N ASP A 248 9.36 20.05 9.91
CA ASP A 248 9.26 20.00 11.36
C ASP A 248 8.03 20.83 11.80
N PRO A 249 7.11 20.24 12.58
CA PRO A 249 5.91 20.93 13.03
C PRO A 249 6.16 22.28 13.71
N ARG A 250 7.29 22.45 14.42
CA ARG A 250 7.69 23.70 15.08
C ARG A 250 7.88 24.88 14.12
N TYR A 251 8.09 24.59 12.84
CA TYR A 251 8.45 25.58 11.82
C TYR A 251 7.37 25.73 10.73
N ARG A 252 6.17 25.19 10.97
CA ARG A 252 5.02 25.35 10.07
C ARG A 252 4.62 26.83 9.94
N GLY A 253 4.04 27.19 8.80
CA GLY A 253 3.62 28.57 8.51
C GLY A 253 4.74 29.49 7.98
N GLN A 254 6.00 29.06 7.99
CA GLN A 254 7.14 29.83 7.45
C GLN A 254 7.40 29.60 5.94
N GLY A 255 6.47 28.93 5.22
CA GLY A 255 6.62 28.68 3.77
C GLY A 255 7.70 27.67 3.37
N ILE A 256 8.32 26.94 4.32
CA ILE A 256 9.44 26.01 4.08
C ILE A 256 9.18 25.03 2.93
N MET A 257 8.03 24.35 2.92
CA MET A 257 7.70 23.38 1.87
C MET A 257 7.64 24.02 0.48
N HIS A 258 7.14 25.26 0.39
CA HIS A 258 7.11 25.98 -0.88
C HIS A 258 8.54 26.24 -1.40
N HIS A 259 9.45 26.70 -0.54
CA HIS A 259 10.85 26.90 -0.90
C HIS A 259 11.56 25.59 -1.27
N LEU A 260 11.31 24.51 -0.52
CA LEU A 260 11.82 23.16 -0.83
C LEU A 260 11.34 22.67 -2.20
N SER A 261 10.04 22.77 -2.49
CA SER A 261 9.46 22.37 -3.78
C SER A 261 10.00 23.19 -4.96
N GLN A 262 10.24 24.48 -4.80
CA GLN A 262 10.87 25.29 -5.84
C GLN A 262 12.34 24.88 -6.06
N PHE A 263 13.07 24.58 -4.99
CA PHE A 263 14.46 24.16 -5.08
C PHE A 263 14.60 22.84 -5.83
N ILE A 264 13.83 21.80 -5.48
CA ILE A 264 13.90 20.52 -6.19
C ILE A 264 13.39 20.61 -7.62
N LEU A 265 12.36 21.40 -7.90
CA LEU A 265 11.92 21.61 -9.29
C LEU A 265 13.06 22.22 -10.13
N ASN A 266 13.74 23.25 -9.62
CA ASN A 266 14.90 23.83 -10.28
C ASN A 266 16.07 22.84 -10.39
N SER A 267 16.27 21.99 -9.38
CA SER A 267 17.26 20.91 -9.43
C SER A 267 16.94 19.92 -10.55
N ALA A 268 15.67 19.55 -10.72
CA ALA A 268 15.24 18.63 -11.77
C ALA A 268 15.53 19.21 -13.16
N ILE A 269 15.22 20.50 -13.36
CA ILE A 269 15.53 21.23 -14.59
C ILE A 269 17.05 21.28 -14.84
N LYS A 270 17.85 21.66 -13.83
CA LYS A 270 19.32 21.75 -13.94
C LYS A 270 19.98 20.40 -14.26
N ASN A 271 19.38 19.29 -13.81
CA ASN A 271 19.87 17.94 -14.11
C ASN A 271 19.36 17.40 -15.45
N ASN A 272 18.67 18.22 -16.27
CA ASN A 272 18.15 17.85 -17.58
C ASN A 272 17.17 16.66 -17.58
N PHE A 273 16.41 16.47 -16.50
CA PHE A 273 15.28 15.53 -16.53
C PHE A 273 14.21 16.00 -17.52
N LYS A 274 13.53 15.05 -18.16
CA LYS A 274 12.44 15.29 -19.12
C LYS A 274 11.13 15.66 -18.42
N GLY A 275 10.92 15.11 -17.22
CA GLY A 275 9.72 15.34 -16.45
C GLY A 275 9.87 15.08 -14.96
N ILE A 276 8.94 15.63 -14.21
CA ILE A 276 8.77 15.40 -12.78
C ILE A 276 7.36 14.84 -12.55
N PHE A 277 7.25 13.85 -11.66
CA PHE A 277 5.97 13.25 -11.31
C PHE A 277 5.84 13.01 -9.81
N SER A 278 4.65 12.62 -9.38
CA SER A 278 4.39 12.14 -8.02
C SER A 278 3.09 11.36 -7.95
N HIS A 279 2.99 10.50 -6.95
CA HIS A 279 1.74 9.88 -6.54
C HIS A 279 1.03 10.74 -5.50
N SER A 280 -0.14 11.27 -5.87
CA SER A 280 -1.06 11.90 -4.92
C SER A 280 -2.10 10.90 -4.46
N VAL A 281 -2.14 10.62 -3.16
CA VAL A 281 -3.23 9.84 -2.55
C VAL A 281 -4.59 10.49 -2.79
N THR A 282 -5.63 9.68 -2.69
CA THR A 282 -7.01 10.03 -3.05
C THR A 282 -7.96 10.09 -1.87
N ASN A 283 -7.56 9.64 -0.67
CA ASN A 283 -8.31 9.90 0.57
C ASN A 283 -8.33 11.38 1.00
N HIS A 284 -7.46 12.22 0.42
CA HIS A 284 -7.47 13.67 0.61
C HIS A 284 -6.86 14.44 -0.58
N ILE A 285 -7.24 15.70 -0.76
CA ILE A 285 -6.74 16.56 -1.86
C ILE A 285 -5.45 17.37 -1.59
N PHE A 286 -4.74 17.17 -0.48
CA PHE A 286 -3.63 18.06 -0.09
C PHE A 286 -2.42 18.03 -1.05
N THR A 287 -1.93 16.85 -1.41
CA THR A 287 -0.81 16.70 -2.35
C THR A 287 -1.23 17.12 -3.75
N GLN A 288 -2.46 16.77 -4.17
CA GLN A 288 -3.06 17.19 -5.44
C GLN A 288 -3.03 18.72 -5.60
N LYS A 289 -3.45 19.48 -4.56
CA LYS A 289 -3.38 20.95 -4.52
C LYS A 289 -1.95 21.48 -4.68
N THR A 290 -0.99 20.81 -4.06
CA THR A 290 0.42 21.21 -4.10
C THR A 290 1.01 20.99 -5.49
N ASN A 291 0.69 19.85 -6.11
CA ASN A 291 1.13 19.52 -7.47
C ASN A 291 0.62 20.50 -8.51
N ILE A 292 -0.67 20.84 -8.45
CA ILE A 292 -1.25 21.81 -9.40
C ILE A 292 -0.56 23.17 -9.31
N LYS A 293 -0.20 23.64 -8.11
CA LYS A 293 0.58 24.88 -7.94
C LYS A 293 1.99 24.80 -8.53
N LEU A 294 2.56 23.60 -8.62
CA LEU A 294 3.84 23.33 -9.27
C LEU A 294 3.67 23.01 -10.77
N GLY A 295 2.46 23.09 -11.32
CA GLY A 295 2.17 22.73 -12.71
C GLY A 295 2.23 21.23 -13.00
N ILE A 296 2.25 20.39 -11.95
CA ILE A 296 2.22 18.93 -12.02
C ILE A 296 0.74 18.51 -12.04
N LYS A 297 0.32 17.83 -13.10
CA LYS A 297 -1.09 17.66 -13.46
C LYS A 297 -1.46 16.17 -13.62
N PRO A 298 -2.71 15.76 -13.34
CA PRO A 298 -3.12 14.36 -13.41
C PRO A 298 -3.00 13.78 -14.82
N ILE A 299 -2.42 12.58 -14.90
CA ILE A 299 -2.20 11.82 -16.14
C ILE A 299 -2.72 10.38 -16.07
N ALA A 300 -2.85 9.83 -14.86
CA ALA A 300 -3.37 8.49 -14.62
C ALA A 300 -4.02 8.39 -13.24
N LEU A 301 -4.93 7.43 -13.07
CA LEU A 301 -5.45 7.00 -11.78
C LEU A 301 -5.10 5.53 -11.57
N MET A 302 -4.23 5.29 -10.60
CA MET A 302 -3.76 3.97 -10.18
C MET A 302 -4.67 3.46 -9.08
N VAL A 303 -5.64 2.62 -9.46
CA VAL A 303 -6.68 2.16 -8.54
C VAL A 303 -6.14 1.08 -7.61
N GLY A 304 -6.35 1.24 -6.31
CA GLY A 304 -5.86 0.29 -5.29
C GLY A 304 -4.33 0.18 -5.22
N TYR A 305 -3.61 1.24 -5.59
CA TYR A 305 -2.15 1.30 -5.64
C TYR A 305 -1.47 0.88 -4.32
N ALA A 306 -1.99 1.30 -3.17
CA ALA A 306 -1.33 1.09 -1.88
C ALA A 306 -2.26 0.38 -0.88
N TYR A 307 -1.70 -0.30 0.14
CA TYR A 307 -2.52 -1.00 1.13
C TYR A 307 -3.40 -0.05 1.96
N SER A 308 -4.52 -0.58 2.46
CA SER A 308 -5.51 0.16 3.26
C SER A 308 -5.03 0.49 4.68
N ASP A 309 -3.98 -0.18 5.14
CA ASP A 309 -3.37 -0.07 6.47
C ASP A 309 -2.11 0.80 6.50
N LEU A 310 -1.78 1.49 5.39
CA LEU A 310 -0.76 2.54 5.37
C LEU A 310 -1.19 3.70 6.28
N GLN A 311 -0.84 3.57 7.56
CA GLN A 311 -1.03 4.64 8.53
C GLN A 311 0.06 5.68 8.34
N PHE A 312 -0.28 6.96 8.36
CA PHE A 312 0.69 8.04 8.55
C PHE A 312 0.44 8.68 9.91
N LYS A 313 1.49 8.87 10.73
CA LYS A 313 1.36 9.55 12.02
C LYS A 313 0.73 10.94 11.83
N GLY A 314 -0.41 11.18 12.48
CA GLY A 314 -1.15 12.45 12.39
C GLY A 314 -2.17 12.55 11.26
N ILE A 315 -2.30 11.53 10.40
CA ILE A 315 -3.41 11.35 9.46
C ILE A 315 -3.96 9.94 9.72
N HIS A 316 -4.76 9.81 10.77
CA HIS A 316 -5.33 8.52 11.19
C HIS A 316 -6.67 8.27 10.51
N GLN A 317 -6.64 7.79 9.27
CA GLN A 317 -7.81 7.22 8.61
C GLN A 317 -7.50 5.77 8.25
N LYS A 318 -8.08 4.82 9.00
CA LYS A 318 -8.07 3.42 8.58
C LYS A 318 -8.97 3.35 7.34
N LEU A 319 -8.37 3.06 6.19
CA LEU A 319 -9.13 3.00 4.95
C LEU A 319 -9.94 1.70 4.91
N SER A 320 -11.15 1.78 4.40
CA SER A 320 -12.01 0.60 4.18
C SER A 320 -11.57 -0.23 2.97
N GLN A 321 -10.74 0.34 2.10
CA GLN A 321 -10.20 -0.30 0.89
C GLN A 321 -8.77 0.16 0.62
N ARG A 322 -8.09 -0.50 -0.33
CA ARG A 322 -6.74 -0.11 -0.79
C ARG A 322 -6.76 1.34 -1.28
N GLU A 323 -5.73 2.12 -0.95
CA GLU A 323 -5.60 3.52 -1.35
C GLU A 323 -5.32 3.64 -2.84
N SER A 324 -6.01 4.55 -3.53
CA SER A 324 -5.70 4.90 -4.92
C SER A 324 -4.78 6.09 -5.00
N THR A 325 -4.09 6.25 -6.12
CA THR A 325 -3.27 7.46 -6.35
C THR A 325 -3.53 8.04 -7.73
N PHE A 326 -3.63 9.37 -7.81
CA PHE A 326 -3.40 10.06 -9.06
C PHE A 326 -1.90 10.12 -9.31
N VAL A 327 -1.46 9.62 -10.46
CA VAL A 327 -0.15 9.98 -10.99
C VAL A 327 -0.30 11.34 -11.63
N GLU A 328 0.50 12.28 -11.16
CA GLU A 328 0.53 13.63 -11.69
C GLU A 328 1.92 13.91 -12.26
N PHE A 329 1.99 14.57 -13.42
CA PHE A 329 3.21 14.78 -14.20
C PHE A 329 3.34 16.22 -14.72
N ARG A 330 4.58 16.66 -14.91
CA ARG A 330 4.94 17.89 -15.61
C ARG A 330 6.16 17.67 -16.48
N PHE A 331 6.08 18.07 -17.75
CA PHE A 331 7.26 18.20 -18.61
C PHE A 331 8.16 19.34 -18.11
N LEU A 332 9.47 19.08 -18.08
CA LEU A 332 10.50 20.05 -17.70
C LEU A 332 11.28 20.58 -18.90
N GLN A 333 11.15 19.93 -20.05
CA GLN A 333 11.69 20.35 -21.33
C GLN A 333 10.54 20.50 -22.34
N ASN A 334 10.68 21.38 -23.32
CA ASN A 334 9.63 21.62 -24.30
C ASN A 334 9.42 20.38 -25.19
N GLU A 335 8.28 19.71 -25.01
CA GLU A 335 7.70 18.79 -25.98
C GLU A 335 6.42 19.42 -26.53
N GLU A 336 6.52 20.21 -27.59
CA GLU A 336 5.34 20.94 -28.10
C GLU A 336 4.45 20.03 -28.97
N ASN A 337 5.05 19.06 -29.63
CA ASN A 337 4.39 18.16 -30.58
C ASN A 337 4.89 16.73 -30.40
N ILE A 338 3.97 15.79 -30.23
CA ILE A 338 4.30 14.36 -30.12
C ILE A 338 3.60 13.57 -31.22
N GLN A 339 4.20 12.46 -31.64
CA GLN A 339 3.65 11.55 -32.64
C GLN A 339 3.34 10.22 -31.99
N ILE A 340 2.05 9.89 -31.88
CA ILE A 340 1.60 8.65 -31.26
C ILE A 340 0.39 8.09 -31.99
N TYR A 341 0.17 6.79 -31.86
CA TYR A 341 -1.06 6.12 -32.24
C TYR A 341 -2.10 6.28 -31.12
N LEU A 342 -3.32 6.64 -31.49
CA LEU A 342 -4.42 6.81 -30.55
C LEU A 342 -5.46 5.71 -30.73
N PRO A 343 -5.59 4.79 -29.75
CA PRO A 343 -6.65 3.79 -29.79
C PRO A 343 -8.03 4.45 -29.75
N ASP A 344 -8.93 4.06 -30.66
CA ASP A 344 -10.20 4.76 -30.89
C ASP A 344 -11.04 4.92 -29.61
N LYS A 345 -11.09 3.89 -28.77
CA LYS A 345 -11.85 3.90 -27.50
C LYS A 345 -11.36 4.92 -26.48
N HIS A 346 -10.04 5.14 -26.40
CA HIS A 346 -9.41 6.03 -25.40
C HIS A 346 -8.89 7.35 -26.00
N ARG A 347 -9.04 7.54 -27.31
CA ARG A 347 -8.58 8.69 -28.09
C ARG A 347 -8.86 10.03 -27.42
N GLU A 348 -10.11 10.28 -27.04
CA GLU A 348 -10.53 11.59 -26.50
C GLU A 348 -9.94 11.87 -25.12
N ILE A 349 -9.91 10.89 -24.22
CA ILE A 349 -9.33 11.08 -22.88
C ILE A 349 -7.81 11.27 -22.96
N ILE A 350 -7.12 10.52 -23.84
CA ILE A 350 -5.68 10.69 -24.07
C ILE A 350 -5.39 12.09 -24.62
N LYS A 351 -6.14 12.57 -25.61
CA LYS A 351 -6.01 13.94 -26.14
C LYS A 351 -6.19 14.99 -25.05
N LYS A 352 -7.20 14.85 -24.20
CA LYS A 352 -7.43 15.77 -23.07
C LYS A 352 -6.27 15.78 -22.08
N ILE A 353 -5.71 14.63 -21.74
CA ILE A 353 -4.57 14.52 -20.81
C ILE A 353 -3.35 15.27 -21.37
N TYR A 354 -2.94 14.98 -22.62
CA TYR A 354 -1.78 15.65 -23.23
C TYR A 354 -2.01 17.14 -23.48
N MET A 355 -3.21 17.54 -23.90
CA MET A 355 -3.57 18.96 -24.04
C MET A 355 -3.45 19.69 -22.70
N ASN A 356 -3.87 19.05 -21.60
CA ASN A 356 -3.70 19.62 -20.27
C ASN A 356 -2.23 19.72 -19.84
N LEU A 357 -1.35 18.85 -20.34
CA LEU A 357 0.10 18.98 -20.19
C LEU A 357 0.72 20.07 -21.09
N GLY A 358 -0.06 20.69 -21.98
CA GLY A 358 0.41 21.71 -22.91
C GLY A 358 1.04 21.13 -24.18
N VAL A 359 0.75 19.86 -24.50
CA VAL A 359 1.32 19.13 -25.64
C VAL A 359 0.26 18.90 -26.70
N THR A 360 0.60 19.15 -27.97
CA THR A 360 -0.26 18.82 -29.11
C THR A 360 0.08 17.43 -29.64
N ILE A 361 -0.93 16.60 -29.87
CA ILE A 361 -0.74 15.27 -30.46
C ILE A 361 -0.91 15.36 -31.98
N ASN A 362 0.15 14.98 -32.70
CA ASN A 362 0.09 14.64 -34.11
C ASN A 362 -0.21 13.16 -34.25
N GLU A 363 -1.48 12.85 -34.41
CA GLU A 363 -1.96 11.47 -34.48
C GLU A 363 -1.38 10.75 -35.72
N LEU A 364 -0.73 9.61 -35.48
CA LEU A 364 -0.22 8.77 -36.54
C LEU A 364 -1.37 8.00 -37.20
N PRO A 365 -1.37 7.88 -38.55
CA PRO A 365 -2.43 7.18 -39.26
C PRO A 365 -2.40 5.70 -38.92
N LYS A 366 -3.59 5.08 -38.77
CA LYS A 366 -3.70 3.63 -38.57
C LYS A 366 -2.97 2.91 -39.71
N PRO A 367 -2.03 1.98 -39.42
CA PRO A 367 -1.35 1.20 -40.45
C PRO A 367 -2.37 0.34 -41.21
N LYS A 368 -2.16 0.14 -42.52
CA LYS A 368 -3.01 -0.75 -43.34
C LYS A 368 -2.90 -2.22 -42.93
N SER A 369 -1.73 -2.61 -42.44
CA SER A 369 -1.41 -3.92 -41.93
C SER A 369 -0.27 -3.79 -40.93
N VAL A 370 -0.36 -4.50 -39.82
CA VAL A 370 0.74 -4.66 -38.86
C VAL A 370 1.38 -6.01 -39.12
N ASP A 371 2.69 -6.02 -39.40
CA ASP A 371 3.45 -7.26 -39.49
C ASP A 371 3.89 -7.68 -38.08
N TYR A 372 3.13 -8.60 -37.48
CA TYR A 372 3.43 -9.11 -36.15
C TYR A 372 4.59 -10.09 -36.20
N ALA A 373 5.53 -9.92 -35.26
CA ALA A 373 6.53 -10.95 -34.99
C ALA A 373 5.86 -12.28 -34.60
N GLU A 374 6.56 -13.40 -34.76
CA GLU A 374 6.02 -14.70 -34.34
C GLU A 374 5.80 -14.78 -32.82
N LYS A 375 6.66 -14.11 -32.05
CA LYS A 375 6.63 -14.12 -30.58
C LYS A 375 6.59 -12.73 -30.00
N THR A 376 5.85 -12.59 -28.91
CA THR A 376 5.78 -11.39 -28.09
C THR A 376 7.02 -11.28 -27.22
N ILE A 377 7.56 -10.07 -27.11
CA ILE A 377 8.65 -9.75 -26.18
C ILE A 377 8.05 -8.93 -25.05
N LEU A 378 8.13 -9.46 -23.83
CA LEU A 378 7.60 -8.80 -22.64
C LEU A 378 8.48 -9.07 -21.42
N ASP A 379 8.43 -8.12 -20.48
CA ASP A 379 8.95 -8.29 -19.12
C ASP A 379 7.81 -8.38 -18.12
N ASP A 380 8.01 -9.14 -17.06
CA ASP A 380 7.06 -9.33 -15.96
C ASP A 380 7.77 -9.12 -14.62
N SER A 381 7.20 -8.27 -13.77
CA SER A 381 7.77 -7.97 -12.46
C SER A 381 6.70 -7.81 -11.38
N ILE A 382 7.05 -8.08 -10.12
CA ILE A 382 6.15 -7.93 -8.98
C ILE A 382 6.77 -6.95 -7.98
N LYS A 383 6.03 -5.87 -7.70
CA LYS A 383 6.30 -4.93 -6.62
C LYS A 383 5.72 -5.48 -5.32
N SER A 384 6.46 -6.40 -4.68
CA SER A 384 5.98 -7.13 -3.49
C SER A 384 5.56 -6.23 -2.33
N ALA A 385 6.19 -5.05 -2.19
CA ALA A 385 5.87 -4.10 -1.13
C ALA A 385 4.45 -3.52 -1.19
N ILE A 386 3.78 -3.63 -2.34
CA ILE A 386 2.40 -3.15 -2.55
C ILE A 386 1.51 -4.21 -3.23
N ASN A 387 2.02 -5.43 -3.45
CA ASN A 387 1.36 -6.55 -4.12
C ASN A 387 0.78 -6.20 -5.52
N ILE A 388 1.60 -5.56 -6.34
CA ILE A 388 1.27 -5.15 -7.71
C ILE A 388 2.19 -5.85 -8.70
N ALA A 389 1.65 -6.34 -9.81
CA ALA A 389 2.43 -6.83 -10.94
C ALA A 389 2.46 -5.80 -12.08
N GLU A 390 3.58 -5.71 -12.78
CA GLU A 390 3.73 -4.93 -14.01
C GLU A 390 4.16 -5.86 -15.14
N ILE A 391 3.37 -5.87 -16.22
CA ILE A 391 3.68 -6.56 -17.47
C ILE A 391 3.99 -5.48 -18.51
N ILE A 392 5.21 -5.48 -19.04
CA ILE A 392 5.67 -4.52 -20.04
C ILE A 392 5.73 -5.22 -21.39
N ILE A 393 4.97 -4.74 -22.38
CA ILE A 393 5.03 -5.26 -23.74
C ILE A 393 6.01 -4.43 -24.56
N HIS A 394 7.20 -4.99 -24.83
CA HIS A 394 8.22 -4.35 -25.68
C HIS A 394 7.92 -4.52 -27.16
N GLN A 395 7.32 -5.66 -27.54
CA GLN A 395 6.94 -5.94 -28.92
C GLN A 395 5.78 -6.94 -28.97
N PHE A 396 4.73 -6.62 -29.72
CA PHE A 396 3.63 -7.53 -29.98
C PHE A 396 4.00 -8.62 -31.00
N GLY A 397 3.72 -9.88 -30.65
CA GLY A 397 3.75 -11.00 -31.57
C GLY A 397 2.38 -11.63 -31.78
N LYS A 398 2.28 -12.60 -32.69
CA LYS A 398 1.04 -13.35 -32.98
C LYS A 398 0.45 -14.06 -31.76
N ASN A 399 1.29 -14.39 -30.77
CA ASN A 399 0.88 -15.03 -29.51
C ASN A 399 0.57 -14.04 -28.36
N ALA A 400 0.53 -12.72 -28.60
CA ALA A 400 0.44 -11.71 -27.53
C ALA A 400 -0.73 -11.93 -26.57
N ILE A 401 -1.94 -12.15 -27.09
CA ILE A 401 -3.13 -12.33 -26.25
C ILE A 401 -3.04 -13.60 -25.40
N SER A 402 -2.51 -14.70 -25.96
CA SER A 402 -2.29 -15.93 -25.18
C SER A 402 -1.22 -15.76 -24.10
N GLU A 403 -0.15 -15.00 -24.38
CA GLU A 403 0.90 -14.71 -23.41
C GLU A 403 0.37 -13.82 -22.27
N ILE A 404 -0.30 -12.71 -22.60
CA ILE A 404 -0.89 -11.81 -21.59
C ILE A 404 -1.86 -12.59 -20.70
N LYS A 405 -2.74 -13.42 -21.30
CA LYS A 405 -3.65 -14.28 -20.54
C LYS A 405 -2.92 -15.27 -19.63
N HIS A 406 -1.79 -15.82 -20.07
CA HIS A 406 -0.96 -16.70 -19.25
C HIS A 406 -0.43 -15.97 -18.01
N TYR A 407 0.13 -14.78 -18.18
CA TYR A 407 0.65 -13.96 -17.07
C TYR A 407 -0.45 -13.48 -16.12
N VAL A 408 -1.60 -13.04 -16.64
CA VAL A 408 -2.77 -12.69 -15.81
C VAL A 408 -3.18 -13.88 -14.95
N LYS A 409 -3.33 -15.07 -15.54
CA LYS A 409 -3.69 -16.28 -14.79
C LYS A 409 -2.65 -16.61 -13.71
N ARG A 410 -1.36 -16.49 -14.02
CA ARG A 410 -0.27 -16.69 -13.07
C ARG A 410 -0.39 -15.72 -11.88
N HIS A 411 -0.64 -14.44 -12.13
CA HIS A 411 -0.78 -13.43 -11.09
C HIS A 411 -2.06 -13.60 -10.26
N CYS A 412 -3.16 -14.03 -10.88
CA CYS A 412 -4.38 -14.39 -10.14
C CYS A 412 -4.13 -15.57 -9.18
N ILE A 413 -3.43 -16.62 -9.63
CA ILE A 413 -3.07 -17.76 -8.77
C ILE A 413 -2.20 -17.30 -7.59
N ASN A 414 -1.30 -16.34 -7.82
CA ASN A 414 -0.45 -15.75 -6.79
C ASN A 414 -1.14 -14.68 -5.94
N ARG A 415 -2.45 -14.44 -6.12
CA ARG A 415 -3.24 -13.44 -5.40
C ARG A 415 -2.66 -12.02 -5.48
N ILE A 416 -2.14 -11.64 -6.65
CA ILE A 416 -1.74 -10.25 -6.92
C ILE A 416 -2.98 -9.36 -6.95
N ASP A 417 -2.94 -8.24 -6.23
CA ASP A 417 -4.09 -7.36 -6.06
C ASP A 417 -4.40 -6.52 -7.31
N VAL A 418 -3.35 -5.98 -7.95
CA VAL A 418 -3.45 -5.13 -9.14
C VAL A 418 -2.40 -5.53 -10.15
N ILE A 419 -2.79 -5.59 -11.43
CA ILE A 419 -1.89 -5.87 -12.54
C ILE A 419 -1.90 -4.65 -13.47
N TYR A 420 -0.75 -4.05 -13.71
CA TYR A 420 -0.58 -3.01 -14.74
C TYR A 420 -0.02 -3.61 -16.01
N LEU A 421 -0.64 -3.29 -17.14
CA LEU A 421 -0.14 -3.59 -18.46
C LEU A 421 0.38 -2.30 -19.09
N ILE A 422 1.68 -2.28 -19.38
CA ILE A 422 2.43 -1.12 -19.82
C ILE A 422 2.70 -1.26 -21.31
N LEU A 423 2.14 -0.34 -22.09
CA LEU A 423 2.08 -0.39 -23.55
C LEU A 423 2.71 0.85 -24.18
N ASN A 424 3.33 0.69 -25.35
CA ASN A 424 3.94 1.80 -26.08
C ASN A 424 2.94 2.46 -27.04
N LEU A 425 2.63 3.76 -26.85
CA LEU A 425 1.78 4.52 -27.77
C LEU A 425 2.45 4.86 -29.11
N GLU A 426 3.75 4.64 -29.22
CA GLU A 426 4.50 4.77 -30.49
C GLU A 426 4.48 3.46 -31.32
N ASP A 427 3.92 2.36 -30.79
CA ASP A 427 3.82 1.09 -31.50
C ASP A 427 2.49 1.00 -32.29
N PRO A 428 2.53 0.89 -33.64
CA PRO A 428 1.33 0.73 -34.47
C PRO A 428 0.48 -0.50 -34.10
N ALA A 429 1.09 -1.57 -33.58
CA ALA A 429 0.44 -2.81 -33.24
C ALA A 429 -0.61 -2.66 -32.12
N LEU A 430 -0.47 -1.62 -31.29
CA LEU A 430 -1.36 -1.33 -30.17
C LEU A 430 -2.82 -1.15 -30.61
N ILE A 431 -3.04 -0.54 -31.77
CA ILE A 431 -4.39 -0.17 -32.24
C ILE A 431 -5.30 -1.40 -32.39
N ASP A 432 -4.77 -2.50 -32.91
CA ASP A 432 -5.54 -3.72 -33.14
C ASP A 432 -5.52 -4.67 -31.92
N MET A 433 -4.60 -4.45 -30.98
CA MET A 433 -4.44 -5.29 -29.78
C MET A 433 -5.27 -4.81 -28.58
N LEU A 434 -5.72 -3.55 -28.56
CA LEU A 434 -6.36 -2.98 -27.38
C LEU A 434 -7.66 -3.70 -27.00
N GLU A 435 -8.57 -3.90 -27.94
CA GLU A 435 -9.88 -4.52 -27.67
C GLU A 435 -9.73 -5.97 -27.14
N PRO A 436 -8.93 -6.86 -27.78
CA PRO A 436 -8.65 -8.19 -27.22
C PRO A 436 -8.00 -8.18 -25.84
N ILE A 437 -7.20 -7.16 -25.51
CA ILE A 437 -6.59 -7.01 -24.17
C ILE A 437 -7.66 -6.60 -23.14
N GLU A 438 -8.56 -5.69 -23.49
CA GLU A 438 -9.64 -5.27 -22.59
C GLU A 438 -10.62 -6.42 -22.31
N GLU A 439 -10.86 -7.31 -23.27
CA GLU A 439 -11.62 -8.55 -23.07
C GLU A 439 -11.01 -9.48 -22.00
N LEU A 440 -9.71 -9.34 -21.69
CA LEU A 440 -9.06 -10.05 -20.58
C LEU A 440 -9.32 -9.41 -19.21
N GLY A 441 -10.11 -8.34 -19.14
CA GLY A 441 -10.47 -7.62 -17.91
C GLY A 441 -9.55 -6.43 -17.58
N PHE A 442 -8.66 -6.05 -18.50
CA PHE A 442 -7.92 -4.80 -18.39
C PHE A 442 -8.80 -3.61 -18.78
N PHE A 443 -8.57 -2.48 -18.12
CA PHE A 443 -9.23 -1.22 -18.43
C PHE A 443 -8.26 -0.05 -18.30
N PHE A 444 -8.64 1.10 -18.82
CA PHE A 444 -7.79 2.30 -18.84
C PHE A 444 -7.37 2.73 -17.43
N SER A 445 -6.09 3.07 -17.24
CA SER A 445 -5.60 3.77 -16.05
C SER A 445 -5.13 5.18 -16.39
N GLY A 446 -4.40 5.34 -17.49
CA GLY A 446 -3.90 6.65 -17.92
C GLY A 446 -2.76 6.55 -18.91
N VAL A 447 -2.10 7.70 -19.13
CA VAL A 447 -0.87 7.78 -19.92
C VAL A 447 0.27 8.27 -19.05
N PHE A 448 1.49 7.83 -19.31
CA PHE A 448 2.65 8.19 -18.51
C PHE A 448 3.87 8.47 -19.40
N PRO A 449 4.12 9.75 -19.74
CA PRO A 449 5.29 10.12 -20.53
C PRO A 449 6.59 9.72 -19.84
N TYR A 450 7.51 9.12 -20.59
CA TYR A 450 8.85 8.71 -20.15
C TYR A 450 8.91 7.75 -18.95
N TYR A 451 7.84 6.99 -18.68
CA TYR A 451 7.88 5.98 -17.61
C TYR A 451 8.75 4.77 -18.02
N VAL A 452 8.24 3.95 -18.95
CA VAL A 452 8.99 2.86 -19.58
C VAL A 452 9.27 3.19 -21.04
N PHE A 453 8.24 3.67 -21.75
CA PHE A 453 8.36 4.21 -23.09
C PHE A 453 8.24 5.74 -23.05
N LYS A 454 8.70 6.40 -24.12
CA LYS A 454 8.57 7.86 -24.26
C LYS A 454 7.11 8.30 -24.08
N HIS A 455 6.17 7.57 -24.67
CA HIS A 455 4.74 7.75 -24.44
C HIS A 455 4.10 6.41 -24.07
N THR A 456 3.89 6.22 -22.76
CA THR A 456 3.34 4.96 -22.24
C THR A 456 1.82 5.08 -22.08
N LEU A 457 1.08 4.07 -22.52
CA LEU A 457 -0.30 3.80 -22.11
C LEU A 457 -0.28 2.76 -20.98
N ILE A 458 -1.01 3.02 -19.92
CA ILE A 458 -1.17 2.07 -18.81
C ILE A 458 -2.62 1.60 -18.78
N LEU A 459 -2.80 0.30 -18.90
CA LEU A 459 -4.03 -0.38 -18.53
C LEU A 459 -3.85 -1.05 -17.18
N GLN A 460 -4.93 -1.24 -16.45
CA GLN A 460 -4.92 -1.89 -15.14
C GLN A 460 -6.01 -2.97 -15.07
N GLY A 461 -5.75 -4.02 -14.30
CA GLY A 461 -6.71 -5.06 -13.96
C GLY A 461 -6.72 -5.29 -12.45
N ILE A 462 -7.91 -5.46 -11.88
CA ILE A 462 -8.12 -5.65 -10.43
C ILE A 462 -8.85 -6.97 -10.21
N PRO A 463 -8.18 -8.13 -10.36
CA PRO A 463 -8.87 -9.41 -10.52
C PRO A 463 -9.54 -9.94 -9.23
N ASN A 464 -9.13 -9.45 -8.06
CA ASN A 464 -9.38 -10.13 -6.78
C ASN A 464 -10.34 -9.41 -5.83
N TYR A 465 -10.77 -8.18 -6.13
CA TYR A 465 -11.69 -7.44 -5.27
C TYR A 465 -12.48 -6.38 -6.03
N LYS A 466 -13.55 -5.95 -5.36
CA LYS A 466 -14.43 -4.87 -5.78
C LYS A 466 -13.93 -3.53 -5.26
N TYR A 467 -14.13 -2.44 -6.01
CA TYR A 467 -13.62 -1.11 -5.65
C TYR A 467 -14.70 -0.03 -5.62
N ASP A 468 -14.75 0.75 -4.53
CA ASP A 468 -15.68 1.86 -4.36
C ASP A 468 -15.01 3.19 -4.76
N TYR A 469 -15.42 3.73 -5.91
CA TYR A 469 -14.87 4.99 -6.45
C TYR A 469 -15.41 6.25 -5.75
N SER A 470 -16.45 6.12 -4.91
CA SER A 470 -16.98 7.24 -4.12
C SER A 470 -15.99 7.72 -3.05
N LEU A 471 -15.06 6.86 -2.64
CA LEU A 471 -14.01 7.15 -1.67
C LEU A 471 -12.80 7.90 -2.27
N ILE A 472 -12.74 8.05 -3.61
CA ILE A 472 -11.67 8.78 -4.30
C ILE A 472 -12.02 10.28 -4.37
N GLU A 473 -11.27 11.10 -3.64
CA GLU A 473 -11.28 12.55 -3.78
C GLU A 473 -10.44 13.00 -4.99
N SER A 474 -11.00 13.90 -5.80
CA SER A 474 -10.37 14.44 -7.00
C SER A 474 -10.40 15.96 -6.96
N TYR A 475 -9.23 16.59 -7.09
CA TYR A 475 -9.11 18.04 -6.92
C TYR A 475 -9.45 18.87 -8.16
N THR A 476 -9.17 18.36 -9.36
CA THR A 476 -9.37 19.09 -10.63
C THR A 476 -10.49 18.49 -11.47
N ASP A 477 -11.04 19.28 -12.39
CA ASP A 477 -12.06 18.78 -13.33
C ASP A 477 -11.54 17.62 -14.18
N LEU A 478 -10.28 17.68 -14.64
CA LEU A 478 -9.69 16.56 -15.37
C LEU A 478 -9.50 15.32 -14.49
N ALA A 479 -9.06 15.47 -13.24
CA ALA A 479 -8.95 14.33 -12.31
C ALA A 479 -10.31 13.67 -12.07
N LYS A 480 -11.37 14.48 -11.94
CA LYS A 480 -12.74 13.98 -11.82
C LYS A 480 -13.21 13.29 -13.10
N GLU A 481 -12.98 13.90 -14.26
CA GLU A 481 -13.34 13.29 -15.56
C GLU A 481 -12.61 11.96 -15.77
N LEU A 482 -11.31 11.90 -15.43
CA LEU A 482 -10.52 10.69 -15.50
C LEU A 482 -11.06 9.60 -14.57
N LYS A 483 -11.40 9.95 -13.32
CA LYS A 483 -12.05 9.04 -12.38
C LYS A 483 -13.36 8.49 -12.95
N ASP A 484 -14.24 9.37 -13.42
CA ASP A 484 -15.55 8.99 -13.94
C ASP A 484 -15.44 8.14 -15.22
N TYR A 485 -14.40 8.37 -16.04
CA TYR A 485 -14.10 7.57 -17.21
C TYR A 485 -13.65 6.15 -16.83
N ILE A 486 -12.72 6.03 -15.89
CA ILE A 486 -12.17 4.74 -15.43
C ILE A 486 -13.23 3.93 -14.70
N PHE A 487 -14.03 4.57 -13.85
CA PHE A 487 -15.17 3.96 -13.18
C PHE A 487 -16.13 3.24 -14.16
N LYS A 488 -16.39 3.83 -15.33
CA LYS A 488 -17.28 3.22 -16.34
C LYS A 488 -16.68 2.00 -17.03
N LEU A 489 -15.36 1.86 -16.99
CA LEU A 489 -14.63 0.77 -17.67
C LEU A 489 -14.26 -0.37 -16.71
N ASP A 490 -14.20 -0.11 -15.41
CA ASP A 490 -13.83 -1.09 -14.41
C ASP A 490 -14.92 -2.18 -14.24
N PRO A 491 -14.64 -3.46 -14.56
CA PRO A 491 -15.62 -4.54 -14.40
C PRO A 491 -15.92 -4.87 -12.94
N ASN A 492 -15.13 -4.37 -11.98
CA ASN A 492 -15.21 -4.67 -10.56
C ASN A 492 -15.61 -3.47 -9.69
N GLN A 493 -16.10 -2.38 -10.29
CA GLN A 493 -16.65 -1.23 -9.55
C GLN A 493 -17.92 -1.59 -8.74
N VAL A 494 -18.17 -0.86 -7.64
CA VAL A 494 -19.37 -0.99 -6.77
C VAL A 494 -20.03 0.34 -6.54
#